data_AF-A0A2V8XJ42-F1
#
_entry.id   AF-A0A2V8XJ42-F1
#
_cell.length_a   1.000
_cell.length_b   1.000
_cell.length_c   1.000
_cell.angle_alpha   90.00
_cell.angle_beta   90.00
_cell.angle_gamma   90.00
#
_symmetry.space_group_name_H-M   'P 1'
#
loop_
_entity.id
_entity.type
_entity.pdbx_description
1 polymer ?
#
loop_
_entity_poly.entity_id
_entity_poly.type
_entity_poly.pdbx_seq_one_letter_code
_entity_poly.pdbx_strand_id
1 'polypeptide(L)'
;MLTGASTSLALMVNLNESEAQTFQQILNGERLWSWPNGRLQLGQTFPDVTVINRLVRDGLLDQNYQPTSAGRAALLSWLQARSTNSVTSSAPISVTQRSSSPQGSPS
;
A
#
# COMPACT_ATOMS: atom_id res chain seq x y z
N MET A 1 28.05 14.20 25.30
CA MET A 1 28.10 13.70 23.91
C MET A 1 26.77 13.04 23.66
N LEU A 2 25.81 13.77 23.07
CA LEU A 2 24.45 13.29 22.88
C LEU A 2 24.42 12.37 21.66
N THR A 3 24.02 11.14 21.93
CA THR A 3 23.65 10.08 20.99
C THR A 3 22.80 10.65 19.87
N GLY A 4 23.41 10.89 18.71
CA GLY A 4 22.68 11.11 17.47
C GLY A 4 22.03 9.79 17.12
N ALA A 5 20.79 9.62 17.56
CA ALA A 5 19.92 8.60 16.99
C ALA A 5 19.91 8.85 15.49
N SER A 6 20.62 8.00 14.74
CA SER A 6 20.36 7.77 13.33
C SER A 6 18.97 7.17 13.26
N THR A 7 17.96 8.02 13.46
CA THR A 7 16.62 7.75 12.99
C THR A 7 16.83 7.65 11.49
N SER A 8 16.99 6.41 11.03
CA SER A 8 16.69 6.03 9.67
C SER A 8 15.29 6.57 9.42
N LEU A 9 15.22 7.82 8.97
CA LEU A 9 14.17 8.35 8.13
C LEU A 9 14.24 7.50 6.86
N ALA A 10 13.90 6.21 7.01
CA ALA A 10 13.13 5.52 6.02
C ALA A 10 11.95 6.45 5.82
N LEU A 11 12.10 7.33 4.82
CA LEU A 11 11.06 8.14 4.27
C LEU A 11 9.99 7.10 3.91
N MET A 12 9.10 6.80 4.85
CA MET A 12 7.96 5.92 4.62
C MET A 12 7.11 6.73 3.66
N VAL A 13 7.41 6.59 2.37
CA VAL A 13 6.63 7.22 1.32
C VAL A 13 5.29 6.51 1.35
N ASN A 14 4.39 7.09 2.15
CA ASN A 14 3.07 6.55 2.39
C ASN A 14 2.20 6.99 1.22
N LEU A 15 2.02 6.09 0.26
CA LEU A 15 1.11 6.30 -0.85
C LEU A 15 -0.32 6.35 -0.31
N ASN A 16 -1.12 7.30 -0.77
CA ASN A 16 -2.57 7.22 -0.62
C ASN A 16 -3.17 6.24 -1.66
N GLU A 17 -4.46 5.95 -1.55
CA GLU A 17 -5.12 4.98 -2.44
C GLU A 17 -5.05 5.39 -3.92
N SER A 18 -5.32 6.66 -4.23
CA SER A 18 -5.30 7.16 -5.60
C SER A 18 -3.89 7.14 -6.20
N GLU A 19 -2.86 7.44 -5.40
CA GLU A 19 -1.45 7.34 -5.77
C GLU A 19 -1.05 5.91 -6.05
N ALA A 20 -1.40 4.97 -5.17
CA ALA A 20 -1.09 3.56 -5.35
C ALA A 20 -1.78 2.98 -6.58
N GLN A 21 -3.05 3.32 -6.84
CA GLN A 21 -3.79 2.90 -8.03
C GLN A 21 -3.15 3.46 -9.31
N THR A 22 -2.83 4.76 -9.32
CA THR A 22 -2.18 5.42 -10.46
C THR A 22 -0.81 4.79 -10.72
N PHE A 23 -0.01 4.55 -9.68
CA PHE A 23 1.30 3.93 -9.78
C PHE A 23 1.21 2.48 -10.28
N GLN A 24 0.21 1.72 -9.83
CA GLN A 24 -0.03 0.35 -10.27
C GLN A 24 -0.38 0.29 -11.76
N GLN A 25 -1.18 1.22 -12.27
CA GLN A 25 -1.47 1.30 -13.70
C GLN A 25 -0.21 1.60 -14.54
N ILE A 26 0.64 2.51 -14.07
CA ILE A 26 1.95 2.79 -14.71
C ILE A 26 2.82 1.52 -14.74
N LEU A 27 2.88 0.76 -13.65
CA LEU A 27 3.61 -0.50 -13.59
C LEU A 27 3.06 -1.58 -14.52
N ASN A 28 1.74 -1.60 -14.74
CA ASN A 28 1.10 -2.51 -15.69
C ASN A 28 1.42 -2.17 -17.16
N GLY A 29 2.19 -1.10 -17.41
CA GLY A 29 2.60 -0.68 -18.75
C GLY A 29 1.61 0.27 -19.42
N GLU A 30 0.62 0.79 -18.68
CA GLU A 30 -0.30 1.78 -19.22
C GLU A 30 0.47 3.06 -19.56
N ARG A 31 0.27 3.56 -20.78
CA ARG A 31 0.93 4.78 -21.24
C ARG A 31 0.20 6.01 -20.69
N LEU A 32 0.97 6.91 -20.08
CA LEU A 32 0.49 8.23 -19.69
C LEU A 32 0.42 9.15 -20.93
N TRP A 33 -0.78 9.66 -21.20
CA TRP A 33 -1.07 10.63 -22.25
C TRP A 33 -1.36 11.98 -21.61
N SER A 34 -0.75 13.03 -22.16
CA SER A 34 -1.07 14.41 -21.82
C SER A 34 -1.85 15.04 -22.97
N TRP A 35 -3.06 15.49 -22.67
CA TRP A 35 -3.94 16.12 -23.63
C TRP A 35 -3.72 17.65 -23.65
N PRO A 36 -3.96 18.33 -24.79
CA PRO A 36 -3.77 19.78 -24.90
C PRO A 36 -4.64 20.63 -23.95
N ASN A 37 -5.74 20.06 -23.46
CA ASN A 37 -6.63 20.69 -22.49
C ASN A 37 -6.14 20.56 -21.03
N GLY A 38 -4.92 20.06 -20.82
CA GLY A 38 -4.32 19.87 -19.50
C GLY A 38 -4.78 18.60 -18.77
N ARG A 39 -5.60 17.75 -19.40
CA ARG A 39 -6.00 16.46 -18.80
C ARG A 39 -4.90 15.43 -19.00
N LEU A 40 -4.68 14.61 -17.97
CA LEU A 40 -3.87 13.41 -18.08
C LEU A 40 -4.77 12.19 -18.22
N GLN A 41 -4.38 11.26 -19.09
CA GLN A 41 -5.03 9.98 -19.24
C GLN A 41 -4.01 8.87 -19.05
N LEU A 42 -4.34 7.91 -18.20
CA LEU A 42 -3.54 6.73 -17.95
C LEU A 42 -4.43 5.53 -18.26
N GLY A 43 -4.18 4.88 -19.40
CA GLY A 43 -5.07 3.82 -19.85
C GLY A 43 -6.47 4.31 -20.17
N GLN A 44 -7.46 3.75 -19.47
CA GLN A 44 -8.87 4.19 -19.52
C GLN A 44 -9.25 5.16 -18.39
N THR A 45 -8.30 5.54 -17.53
CA THR A 45 -8.56 6.42 -16.38
C THR A 45 -7.97 7.82 -16.58
N PHE A 46 -8.47 8.79 -15.81
CA PHE A 46 -8.01 10.18 -15.82
C PHE A 46 -7.46 10.54 -14.44
N PRO A 47 -6.19 10.20 -14.14
CA PRO A 47 -5.61 10.54 -12.85
C PRO A 47 -5.45 12.06 -12.69
N ASP A 48 -5.51 12.52 -11.43
CA ASP A 48 -5.22 13.92 -11.11
C ASP A 48 -3.75 14.23 -11.40
N VAL A 49 -3.49 15.35 -12.08
CA VAL A 49 -2.13 15.81 -12.39
C VAL A 49 -1.28 16.03 -11.14
N THR A 50 -1.91 16.40 -10.03
CA THR A 50 -1.27 16.59 -8.73
C THR A 50 -0.69 15.28 -8.20
N VAL A 51 -1.37 14.16 -8.44
CA VAL A 51 -0.90 12.82 -8.06
C VAL A 51 0.35 12.46 -8.85
N ILE A 52 0.32 12.61 -10.18
CA ILE A 52 1.48 12.33 -11.04
C ILE A 52 2.68 13.20 -10.67
N ASN A 53 2.46 14.52 -10.51
CA ASN A 53 3.51 15.46 -10.14
C ASN A 53 4.11 15.14 -8.78
N ARG A 54 3.30 14.72 -7.80
CA ARG A 54 3.80 14.30 -6.50
C ARG A 54 4.65 13.04 -6.61
N LEU A 55 4.21 12.04 -7.37
CA LEU A 55 4.98 10.80 -7.58
C LEU A 55 6.36 11.08 -8.22
N VAL A 56 6.44 12.01 -9.16
CA VAL A 56 7.71 12.45 -9.77
C VAL A 56 8.55 13.22 -8.76
N ARG A 57 7.97 14.18 -8.04
CA ARG A 57 8.68 15.01 -7.05
C ARG A 57 9.24 14.20 -5.90
N ASP A 58 8.50 13.18 -5.46
CA ASP A 58 8.89 12.30 -4.37
C ASP A 58 9.86 11.19 -4.86
N GLY A 59 10.27 11.22 -6.15
CA GLY A 59 11.28 10.33 -6.73
C GLY A 59 10.79 8.90 -7.00
N LEU A 60 9.48 8.67 -6.96
CA LEU A 60 8.87 7.37 -7.22
C LEU A 60 8.71 7.11 -8.72
N LEU A 61 8.47 8.17 -9.48
CA LEU A 61 8.53 8.19 -10.93
C LEU A 61 9.73 9.03 -11.37
N ASP A 62 10.35 8.67 -12.49
CA ASP A 62 11.35 9.51 -13.14
C ASP A 62 10.70 10.60 -14.03
N GLN A 63 11.51 11.42 -14.68
CA GLN A 63 11.03 12.47 -15.59
C GLN A 63 10.33 11.93 -16.85
N ASN A 64 10.49 10.64 -17.16
CA ASN A 64 9.83 9.93 -18.25
C ASN A 64 8.58 9.16 -17.75
N TYR A 65 8.15 9.42 -16.51
CA TYR A 65 7.05 8.73 -15.85
C TYR A 65 7.27 7.20 -15.71
N GLN A 66 8.52 6.77 -15.68
CA GLN A 66 8.89 5.38 -15.43
C GLN A 66 9.02 5.13 -13.92
N PRO A 67 8.58 3.96 -13.44
CA PRO A 67 8.64 3.61 -12.03
C PRO A 67 10.09 3.35 -11.59
N THR A 68 10.54 4.10 -10.58
CA THR A 68 11.87 3.93 -9.98
C THR A 68 11.89 2.76 -9.00
N SER A 69 13.09 2.32 -8.59
CA SER A 69 13.25 1.29 -7.56
C SER A 69 12.59 1.71 -6.23
N ALA A 70 12.66 2.99 -5.88
CA ALA A 70 12.01 3.54 -4.69
C ALA A 70 10.48 3.51 -4.82
N GLY A 71 9.94 3.86 -5.99
CA GLY A 71 8.51 3.76 -6.27
C GLY A 71 7.95 2.35 -6.18
N ARG A 72 8.68 1.37 -6.72
CA ARG A 72 8.32 -0.06 -6.60
C ARG A 72 8.31 -0.53 -5.15
N ALA A 73 9.33 -0.15 -4.37
CA ALA A 73 9.39 -0.48 -2.95
C ALA A 73 8.22 0.16 -2.17
N ALA A 74 7.90 1.43 -2.45
CA ALA A 74 6.78 2.13 -1.82
C ALA A 74 5.43 1.46 -2.11
N LEU A 75 5.17 1.05 -3.36
CA LEU A 75 3.95 0.31 -3.70
C LEU A 75 3.89 -1.03 -2.98
N LEU A 76 5.00 -1.78 -2.94
CA LEU A 76 5.05 -3.06 -2.23
C LEU A 76 4.76 -2.90 -0.74
N SER A 77 5.36 -1.91 -0.08
CA SER A 77 5.08 -1.61 1.33
C SER A 77 3.63 -1.21 1.56
N TRP A 78 3.04 -0.42 0.66
CA TRP A 78 1.63 -0.04 0.75
C TRP A 78 0.68 -1.25 0.59
N LEU A 79 0.95 -2.12 -0.38
CA LEU A 79 0.20 -3.36 -0.59
C LEU A 79 0.28 -4.26 0.65
N GLN A 80 1.48 -4.45 1.19
CA GLN A 80 1.70 -5.24 2.41
C GLN A 80 0.94 -4.66 3.61
N ALA A 81 0.96 -3.34 3.81
CA ALA A 81 0.25 -2.68 4.90
C ALA A 81 -1.28 -2.90 4.82
N ARG A 82 -1.84 -2.94 3.62
CA ARG A 82 -3.27 -3.27 3.42
C ARG A 82 -3.56 -4.75 3.63
N SER A 83 -2.68 -5.64 3.20
CA SER A 83 -2.80 -7.06 3.47
C SER A 83 -2.76 -7.35 4.98
N THR A 84 -1.91 -6.68 5.74
CA THR A 84 -1.84 -6.86 7.21
C THR A 84 -3.10 -6.38 7.93
N ASN A 85 -3.77 -5.33 7.45
CA ASN A 85 -5.07 -4.90 7.97
C ASN A 85 -6.21 -5.89 7.66
N SER A 86 -5.99 -6.86 6.76
CA SER A 86 -6.96 -7.90 6.44
C SER A 86 -6.87 -9.10 7.41
N VAL A 87 -5.74 -9.26 8.13
CA VAL A 87 -5.48 -10.42 9.00
C VAL A 87 -5.97 -10.18 10.44
N THR A 88 -6.24 -8.94 10.85
CA THR A 88 -6.77 -8.60 12.18
C THR A 88 -8.28 -8.81 12.35
N SER A 89 -8.93 -9.51 11.42
CA SER A 89 -10.27 -10.08 11.60
C SER A 89 -10.23 -11.61 11.72
N SER A 90 -9.17 -12.16 12.31
CA SER A 90 -9.18 -13.50 12.89
C SER A 90 -9.20 -13.35 14.41
N ALA A 91 -10.37 -13.06 14.97
CA ALA A 91 -10.56 -13.29 16.39
C ALA A 91 -10.35 -14.80 16.63
N PRO A 92 -9.38 -15.24 17.45
CA PRO A 92 -9.38 -16.62 17.88
C PRO A 92 -10.60 -16.80 18.76
N ILE A 93 -11.60 -17.54 18.29
CA ILE A 93 -12.60 -18.14 19.17
C ILE A 93 -11.88 -19.10 20.12
N SER A 94 -11.33 -18.56 21.22
CA SER A 94 -11.01 -19.33 22.40
C SER A 94 -12.33 -19.74 23.05
N VAL A 95 -13.00 -20.76 22.52
CA VAL A 95 -14.01 -21.47 23.30
C VAL A 95 -13.25 -22.39 24.26
N THR A 96 -12.90 -21.83 25.41
CA THR A 96 -12.58 -22.60 26.60
C THR A 96 -13.89 -23.26 27.03
N GLN A 97 -14.20 -24.44 26.47
CA GLN A 97 -15.30 -25.23 27.00
C GLN A 97 -14.76 -26.11 28.13
N ARG A 98 -15.01 -25.57 29.33
CA ARG A 98 -14.80 -26.10 30.66
C ARG A 98 -15.12 -27.59 30.77
N SER A 99 -14.19 -28.32 31.37
CA SER A 99 -14.34 -29.67 31.90
C SER A 99 -15.62 -29.80 32.73
N SER A 100 -16.45 -30.80 32.41
CA SER A 100 -17.52 -31.28 33.28
C SER A 100 -17.71 -32.79 33.05
N SER A 101 -16.94 -33.61 33.78
CA SER A 101 -17.38 -34.97 34.11
C SER A 101 -18.34 -34.86 35.31
N PRO A 102 -19.50 -35.55 35.26
CA PRO A 102 -19.77 -36.56 36.29
C PRO A 102 -20.42 -37.81 35.65
N GLN A 103 -19.91 -39.02 35.93
CA GLN A 103 -20.35 -39.91 37.03
C GLN A 103 -21.41 -40.91 36.53
N GLY A 104 -21.18 -42.19 36.83
CA GLY A 104 -21.82 -43.33 36.16
C GLY A 104 -23.22 -43.72 36.64
N SER A 105 -23.87 -44.52 35.78
CA SER A 105 -24.84 -45.64 35.95
C SER A 105 -26.07 -45.45 36.86
N PRO A 106 -27.13 -46.31 36.84
CA PRO A 106 -27.48 -47.43 35.94
C PRO A 106 -28.96 -47.42 35.46
N SER A 107 -29.33 -48.31 34.53
CA SER A 107 -30.53 -49.20 34.56
C SER A 107 -30.57 -50.07 33.32
#